data_AF-A0A812QHR6-F1
#
_entry.id   AF-A0A812QHR6-F1
#
_cell.length_a   1.000
_cell.length_b   1.000
_cell.length_c   1.000
_cell.angle_alpha   90.00
_cell.angle_beta   90.00
_cell.angle_gamma   90.00
#
_symmetry.space_group_name_H-M   'P 1'
#
loop_
_entity.id
_entity.type
_entity.pdbx_description
1 polymer ?
#
loop_
_entity_poly.entity_id
_entity_poly.type
_entity_poly.pdbx_seq_one_letter_code
_entity_poly.pdbx_strand_id
1 'polypeptide(L)'
;MMARVAVGLAALVPLAAGQNDALMADLEALRAEVLAQQALIQEQQHRYDSMVEARRLQVGYVSTETFNAEVQSLKNTQYSLGGAMDSAWLCLCGSLVMFMHAGFAMLETGSCRAKNASNVLMKNLVNVTVGTLGWWAFGWAFAYGSQGEPANGFIGTSEFFGVGLYTKVADTDVITPLASCDGDGCQSKMLSWFFQWAFCTAGATIVSGGVAERVKSPTYAVYAFCMTSFIYPVVVAWTWGYGWLDSVLDVGYMDFAGSAIVHLTGGVSALAGTVVLGPRKGRFENPEEFECHNLPLVVLGTFYDVGGLCNGILAGLVSITAGCGNVECGSAFAIGLLGAFVYQGSSMLLQKLKIDDP
;
A
#
# COMPACT_ATOMS: atom_id res chain seq x y z
N MET A 1 43.02 58.63 -96.12
CA MET A 1 41.92 57.78 -95.58
C MET A 1 41.67 58.03 -94.08
N MET A 2 41.94 59.25 -93.62
CA MET A 2 41.50 59.81 -92.33
C MET A 2 40.11 60.47 -92.43
N ALA A 3 39.27 60.01 -93.36
CA ALA A 3 37.94 60.60 -93.65
C ALA A 3 36.77 59.64 -93.32
N ARG A 4 37.04 58.48 -92.70
CA ARG A 4 36.00 57.53 -92.26
C ARG A 4 35.92 57.29 -90.75
N VAL A 5 36.81 57.90 -89.96
CA VAL A 5 36.81 57.80 -88.48
C VAL A 5 36.23 59.05 -87.81
N ALA A 6 36.27 60.22 -88.47
CA ALA A 6 35.78 61.47 -87.91
C ALA A 6 34.24 61.66 -87.96
N VAL A 7 33.52 60.89 -88.80
CA VAL A 7 32.04 61.00 -88.93
C VAL A 7 31.31 60.11 -87.92
N GLY A 8 31.98 59.12 -87.31
CA GLY A 8 31.39 58.25 -86.30
C GLY A 8 31.45 58.78 -84.86
N LEU A 9 32.44 59.61 -84.52
CA LEU A 9 32.59 60.13 -83.14
C LEU A 9 31.71 61.35 -82.82
N ALA A 10 31.29 62.14 -83.82
CA ALA A 10 30.41 63.29 -83.59
C ALA A 10 28.94 62.90 -83.36
N ALA A 11 28.53 61.69 -83.73
CA ALA A 11 27.18 61.17 -83.49
C ALA A 11 26.98 60.53 -82.10
N LEU A 12 28.06 60.32 -81.33
CA LEU A 12 28.01 59.70 -80.00
C LEU A 12 28.02 60.70 -78.84
N VAL A 13 28.39 61.96 -79.09
CA VAL A 13 28.45 62.99 -78.04
C VAL A 13 27.06 63.47 -77.58
N PRO A 14 26.04 63.64 -78.45
CA PRO A 14 24.71 64.07 -77.99
C PRO A 14 23.90 62.96 -77.31
N LEU A 15 24.23 61.68 -77.55
CA LEU A 15 23.56 60.53 -76.91
C LEU A 15 24.01 60.30 -75.46
N ALA A 16 25.22 60.73 -75.10
CA ALA A 16 25.77 60.54 -73.75
C ALA A 16 25.29 61.58 -72.72
N ALA A 17 24.89 62.79 -73.14
CA ALA A 17 24.48 63.85 -72.22
C ALA A 17 23.06 63.63 -71.67
N GLY A 18 22.08 63.30 -72.52
CA GLY A 18 20.69 63.05 -72.09
C GLY A 18 20.49 61.75 -71.31
N GLN A 19 21.34 60.73 -71.52
CA GLN A 19 21.35 59.51 -70.72
C GLN A 19 21.96 59.72 -69.33
N ASN A 20 22.93 60.63 -69.18
CA ASN A 20 23.53 60.94 -67.87
C ASN A 20 22.57 61.72 -66.96
N ASP A 21 21.81 62.69 -67.47
CA ASP A 21 20.88 63.46 -66.64
C ASP A 21 19.71 62.60 -66.13
N ALA A 22 19.18 61.69 -66.96
CA ALA A 22 18.16 60.73 -66.55
C ALA A 22 18.71 59.71 -65.52
N LEU A 23 19.92 59.21 -65.72
CA LEU A 23 20.59 58.30 -64.78
C LEU A 23 20.85 58.97 -63.42
N MET A 24 21.22 60.26 -63.42
CA MET A 24 21.43 61.02 -62.18
C MET A 24 20.12 61.26 -61.43
N ALA A 25 19.01 61.52 -62.13
CA ALA A 25 17.69 61.64 -61.51
C ALA A 25 17.22 60.30 -60.90
N ASP A 26 17.44 59.17 -61.59
CA ASP A 26 17.15 57.83 -61.06
C ASP A 26 18.04 57.48 -59.86
N LEU A 27 19.31 57.90 -59.86
CA LEU A 27 20.22 57.74 -58.72
C LEU A 27 19.78 58.57 -57.50
N GLU A 28 19.29 59.79 -57.71
CA GLU A 28 18.75 60.63 -56.64
C GLU A 28 17.45 60.07 -56.07
N ALA A 29 16.57 59.55 -56.93
CA ALA A 29 15.35 58.85 -56.51
C ALA A 29 15.68 57.57 -55.71
N LEU A 30 16.62 56.76 -56.19
CA LEU A 30 17.09 55.55 -55.49
C LEU A 30 17.74 55.91 -54.15
N ARG A 31 18.52 57.00 -54.10
CA ARG A 31 19.12 57.50 -52.84
C ARG A 31 18.05 57.95 -51.85
N ALA A 32 16.99 58.63 -52.32
CA ALA A 32 15.87 59.03 -51.48
C ALA A 32 15.11 57.81 -50.94
N GLU A 33 14.92 56.77 -51.76
CA GLU A 33 14.28 55.52 -51.35
C GLU A 33 15.13 54.74 -50.34
N VAL A 34 16.45 54.68 -50.54
CA VAL A 34 17.38 54.07 -49.57
C VAL A 34 17.35 54.82 -48.23
N LEU A 35 17.32 56.16 -48.25
CA LEU A 35 17.21 56.96 -47.03
C LEU A 35 15.87 56.74 -46.31
N ALA A 36 14.78 56.64 -47.05
CA ALA A 36 13.46 56.32 -46.50
C ALA A 36 13.42 54.92 -45.86
N GLN A 37 14.04 53.92 -46.52
CA GLN A 37 14.17 52.57 -45.95
C GLN A 37 15.06 52.55 -44.70
N GLN A 38 16.14 53.32 -44.67
CA GLN A 38 17.00 53.44 -43.48
C GLN A 38 16.25 54.05 -42.30
N ALA A 39 15.42 55.07 -42.54
CA ALA A 39 14.57 55.65 -41.50
C ALA A 39 13.53 54.65 -40.97
N LEU A 40 12.90 53.87 -41.87
CA LEU A 40 11.96 52.82 -41.49
C LEU A 40 12.64 51.74 -40.63
N ILE A 41 13.84 51.30 -41.01
CA ILE A 41 14.61 50.31 -40.25
C ILE A 41 14.92 50.83 -38.84
N GLN A 42 15.33 52.09 -38.70
CA GLN A 42 15.59 52.70 -37.39
C GLN A 42 14.33 52.75 -36.52
N GLU A 43 13.17 53.08 -37.10
CA GLU A 43 11.90 53.08 -36.36
C GLU A 43 11.51 51.67 -35.90
N GLN A 44 11.68 50.67 -36.78
CA GLN A 44 11.42 49.27 -36.44
C GLN A 44 12.38 48.76 -35.34
N GLN A 45 13.65 49.17 -35.38
CA GLN A 45 14.63 48.84 -34.33
C GLN A 45 14.23 49.44 -32.99
N HIS A 46 13.86 50.74 -32.95
CA HIS A 46 13.41 51.38 -31.72
C HIS A 46 12.13 50.72 -31.15
N ARG A 47 11.21 50.31 -32.03
CA ARG A 47 10.00 49.58 -31.64
C ARG A 47 10.31 48.18 -31.12
N TYR A 48 11.28 47.49 -31.72
CA TYR A 48 11.75 46.20 -31.25
C TYR A 48 12.37 46.33 -29.85
N ASP A 49 13.25 47.31 -29.65
CA ASP A 49 13.93 47.53 -28.36
C ASP A 49 12.93 47.88 -27.25
N SER A 50 11.92 48.70 -27.54
CA SER A 50 10.88 49.02 -26.56
C SER A 50 9.99 47.82 -26.22
N MET A 51 9.70 46.94 -27.19
CA MET A 51 8.98 45.69 -26.96
C MET A 51 9.81 44.71 -26.13
N VAL A 52 11.13 44.63 -26.35
CA VAL A 52 12.04 43.79 -25.56
C VAL A 52 12.08 44.27 -24.11
N GLU A 53 12.19 45.58 -23.87
CA GLU A 53 12.22 46.13 -22.52
C GLU A 53 10.86 46.02 -21.81
N ALA A 54 9.75 46.25 -22.53
CA ALA A 54 8.41 46.01 -21.99
C ALA A 54 8.21 44.54 -21.59
N ARG A 55 8.71 43.60 -22.39
CA ARG A 55 8.69 42.16 -22.07
C ARG A 55 9.57 41.85 -20.86
N ARG A 56 10.73 42.49 -20.74
CA ARG A 56 11.63 42.35 -19.58
C ARG A 56 11.00 42.84 -18.28
N LEU A 57 10.20 43.90 -18.33
CA LEU A 57 9.49 44.44 -17.17
C LEU A 57 8.24 43.62 -16.80
N GLN A 58 7.53 43.05 -17.78
CA GLN A 58 6.36 42.18 -17.54
C GLN A 58 6.75 40.79 -17.04
N VAL A 59 7.83 40.22 -17.59
CA VAL A 59 8.43 38.98 -17.09
C VAL A 59 9.39 39.38 -15.99
N GLY A 60 8.84 39.77 -14.83
CA GLY A 60 9.64 39.92 -13.62
C GLY A 60 10.56 38.71 -13.49
N TYR A 61 11.87 38.94 -13.43
CA TYR A 61 12.88 37.90 -13.45
C TYR A 61 12.73 37.04 -12.19
N VAL A 62 11.86 36.02 -12.23
CA VAL A 62 11.82 34.98 -11.20
C VAL A 62 13.18 34.31 -11.30
N SER A 63 14.04 34.60 -10.33
CA SER A 63 15.38 34.02 -10.33
C SER A 63 15.25 32.50 -10.33
N THR A 64 16.16 31.81 -11.00
CA THR A 64 16.18 30.34 -11.01
C THR A 64 16.16 29.77 -9.58
N GLU A 65 16.73 30.49 -8.62
CA GLU A 65 16.71 30.15 -7.20
C GLU A 65 15.29 30.23 -6.61
N THR A 66 14.53 31.30 -6.88
CA THR A 66 13.15 31.45 -6.41
C THR A 66 12.23 30.39 -7.02
N PHE A 67 12.39 30.12 -8.33
CA PHE A 67 11.64 29.07 -9.01
C PHE A 67 11.98 27.68 -8.44
N ASN A 68 13.25 27.38 -8.21
CA ASN A 68 13.66 26.10 -7.61
C ASN A 68 13.15 25.96 -6.17
N ALA A 69 13.12 27.06 -5.40
CA ALA A 69 12.56 27.06 -4.05
C ALA A 69 11.05 26.79 -4.05
N GLU A 70 10.30 27.40 -4.97
CA GLU A 70 8.86 27.12 -5.15
C GLU A 70 8.60 25.67 -5.58
N VAL A 71 9.36 25.17 -6.56
CA VAL A 71 9.29 23.76 -6.99
C VAL A 71 9.60 22.83 -5.82
N GLN A 72 10.61 23.13 -5.00
CA GLN A 72 10.92 22.32 -3.83
C GLN A 72 9.82 22.38 -2.76
N SER A 73 9.23 23.55 -2.53
CA SER A 73 8.09 23.72 -1.63
C SER A 73 6.86 22.91 -2.08
N LEU A 74 6.55 22.95 -3.38
CA LEU A 74 5.46 22.16 -3.97
C LEU A 74 5.74 20.67 -3.86
N LYS A 75 6.96 20.22 -4.13
CA LYS A 75 7.37 18.82 -3.93
C LYS A 75 7.20 18.40 -2.47
N ASN A 76 7.69 19.19 -1.52
CA ASN A 76 7.55 18.91 -0.10
C ASN A 76 6.06 18.83 0.32
N THR A 77 5.21 19.71 -0.22
CA THR A 77 3.76 19.69 0.01
C THR A 77 3.13 18.43 -0.58
N GLN A 78 3.51 18.04 -1.79
CA GLN A 78 3.04 16.80 -2.43
C GLN A 78 3.45 15.56 -1.64
N TYR A 79 4.71 15.46 -1.19
CA TYR A 79 5.19 14.35 -0.36
C TYR A 79 4.45 14.29 0.98
N SER A 80 4.25 15.45 1.62
CA SER A 80 3.50 15.55 2.88
C SER A 80 2.05 15.11 2.72
N LEU A 81 1.38 15.56 1.65
CA LEU A 81 0.00 15.17 1.35
C LEU A 81 -0.11 13.67 1.04
N GLY A 82 0.81 13.13 0.24
CA GLY A 82 0.89 11.70 -0.05
C GLY A 82 1.02 10.86 1.23
N GLY A 83 1.99 11.19 2.08
CA GLY A 83 2.18 10.49 3.36
C GLY A 83 0.96 10.59 4.30
N ALA A 84 0.28 11.74 4.33
CA ALA A 84 -0.94 11.91 5.10
C ALA A 84 -2.09 11.04 4.56
N MET A 85 -2.23 10.94 3.24
CA MET A 85 -3.22 10.07 2.60
C MET A 85 -2.94 8.60 2.84
N ASP A 86 -1.68 8.17 2.75
CA ASP A 86 -1.27 6.79 3.03
C ASP A 86 -1.53 6.43 4.50
N SER A 87 -1.20 7.35 5.42
CA SER A 87 -1.49 7.18 6.84
C SER A 87 -2.98 7.07 7.12
N ALA A 88 -3.81 7.92 6.49
CA ALA A 88 -5.26 7.86 6.62
C ALA A 88 -5.84 6.54 6.07
N TRP A 89 -5.31 6.08 4.94
CA TRP A 89 -5.69 4.82 4.33
C TRP A 89 -5.34 3.64 5.24
N LEU A 90 -4.12 3.56 5.75
CA LEU A 90 -3.69 2.49 6.67
C LEU A 90 -4.45 2.51 8.00
N CYS A 91 -4.81 3.69 8.53
CA CYS A 91 -5.69 3.80 9.70
C CYS A 91 -7.08 3.19 9.43
N LEU A 92 -7.66 3.49 8.26
CA LEU A 92 -8.94 2.94 7.85
C LEU A 92 -8.84 1.41 7.67
N CYS A 93 -7.83 0.94 6.94
CA CYS A 93 -7.61 -0.49 6.72
C CYS A 93 -7.39 -1.23 8.04
N GLY A 94 -6.55 -0.72 8.94
CA GLY A 94 -6.34 -1.32 10.26
C GLY A 94 -7.63 -1.36 11.10
N SER A 95 -8.48 -0.34 10.99
CA SER A 95 -9.80 -0.32 11.65
C SER A 95 -10.75 -1.37 11.06
N LEU A 96 -10.72 -1.60 9.75
CA LEU A 96 -11.50 -2.65 9.09
C LEU A 96 -11.01 -4.05 9.45
N VAL A 97 -9.69 -4.25 9.54
CA VAL A 97 -9.11 -5.52 10.03
C VAL A 97 -9.52 -5.75 11.47
N MET A 98 -9.51 -4.70 12.31
CA MET A 98 -10.03 -4.82 13.68
C MET A 98 -11.52 -5.15 13.72
N PHE A 99 -12.31 -4.66 12.78
CA PHE A 99 -13.72 -5.01 12.68
C PHE A 99 -13.95 -6.48 12.33
N MET A 100 -12.95 -7.19 11.76
CA MET A 100 -13.04 -8.64 11.54
C MET A 100 -13.26 -9.41 12.85
N HIS A 101 -12.82 -8.90 14.01
CA HIS A 101 -13.11 -9.52 15.32
C HIS A 101 -14.60 -9.63 15.61
N ALA A 102 -15.40 -8.65 15.17
CA ALA A 102 -16.85 -8.76 15.26
C ALA A 102 -17.38 -9.86 14.32
N GLY A 103 -16.81 -9.97 13.13
CA GLY A 103 -17.10 -11.05 12.17
C GLY A 103 -16.81 -12.44 12.74
N PHE A 104 -15.62 -12.64 13.31
CA PHE A 104 -15.24 -13.89 13.97
C PHE A 104 -16.13 -14.21 15.17
N ALA A 105 -16.43 -13.21 16.00
CA ALA A 105 -17.34 -13.39 17.13
C ALA A 105 -18.74 -13.86 16.68
N MET A 106 -19.28 -13.32 15.57
CA MET A 106 -20.55 -13.75 15.00
C MET A 106 -20.46 -15.15 14.40
N LEU A 107 -19.43 -15.43 13.59
CA LEU A 107 -19.20 -16.71 12.93
C LEU A 107 -19.04 -17.84 13.96
N GLU A 108 -18.07 -17.71 14.88
CA GLU A 108 -17.78 -18.73 15.88
C GLU A 108 -18.98 -18.99 16.80
N THR A 109 -19.68 -17.92 17.20
CA THR A 109 -20.86 -18.05 18.04
C THR A 109 -21.96 -18.79 17.27
N GLY A 110 -22.27 -18.36 16.04
CA GLY A 110 -23.31 -18.95 15.21
C GLY A 110 -23.07 -20.43 14.88
N SER A 111 -21.81 -20.83 14.66
CA SER A 111 -21.40 -22.21 14.37
C SER A 111 -21.38 -23.13 15.61
N CYS A 112 -21.38 -22.56 16.82
CA CYS A 112 -21.45 -23.33 18.05
C CYS A 112 -22.90 -23.60 18.50
N ARG A 113 -23.08 -24.40 19.55
CA ARG A 113 -24.39 -24.59 20.18
C ARG A 113 -24.74 -23.40 21.06
N ALA A 114 -26.02 -23.04 21.12
CA ALA A 114 -26.51 -21.87 21.86
C ALA A 114 -26.04 -21.83 23.33
N LYS A 115 -25.97 -22.99 24.00
CA LYS A 115 -25.53 -23.10 25.40
C LYS A 115 -24.10 -22.60 25.65
N ASN A 116 -23.27 -22.54 24.61
CA ASN A 116 -21.86 -22.13 24.68
C ASN A 116 -21.62 -20.72 24.11
N ALA A 117 -22.64 -20.04 23.58
CA ALA A 117 -22.51 -18.75 22.89
C ALA A 117 -21.76 -17.71 23.74
N SER A 118 -22.14 -17.52 25.00
CA SER A 118 -21.48 -16.56 25.90
C SER A 118 -20.01 -16.88 26.14
N ASN A 119 -19.65 -18.17 26.20
CA ASN A 119 -18.26 -18.60 26.39
C ASN A 119 -17.41 -18.31 25.14
N VAL A 120 -17.97 -18.50 23.94
CA VAL A 120 -17.31 -18.22 22.66
C VAL A 120 -17.10 -16.72 22.46
N LEU A 121 -18.13 -15.90 22.72
CA LEU A 121 -18.02 -14.44 22.68
C LEU A 121 -16.96 -13.93 23.66
N MET A 122 -16.90 -14.49 24.87
CA MET A 122 -15.90 -14.11 25.86
C MET A 122 -14.47 -14.41 25.38
N LYS A 123 -14.25 -15.51 24.64
CA LYS A 123 -12.92 -15.84 24.08
C LYS A 123 -12.48 -14.86 23.00
N ASN A 124 -13.40 -14.42 22.14
CA ASN A 124 -13.11 -13.38 21.15
C ASN A 124 -12.70 -12.07 21.83
N LEU A 125 -13.38 -11.67 22.92
CA LEU A 125 -12.98 -10.51 23.71
C LEU A 125 -11.61 -10.69 24.38
N VAL A 126 -11.32 -11.88 24.88
CA VAL A 126 -10.01 -12.24 25.45
C VAL A 126 -8.91 -12.14 24.40
N ASN A 127 -9.15 -12.54 23.15
CA ASN A 127 -8.18 -12.41 22.07
C ASN A 127 -7.79 -10.97 21.80
N VAL A 128 -8.76 -10.07 21.74
CA VAL A 128 -8.46 -8.65 21.56
C VAL A 128 -7.73 -8.11 22.78
N THR A 129 -8.24 -8.32 23.99
CA THR A 129 -7.69 -7.72 25.21
C THR A 129 -6.32 -8.28 25.59
N VAL A 130 -6.22 -9.59 25.80
CA VAL A 130 -4.97 -10.26 26.18
C VAL A 130 -3.98 -10.29 25.01
N GLY A 131 -4.47 -10.43 23.77
CA GLY A 131 -3.63 -10.37 22.59
C GLY A 131 -2.99 -9.00 22.38
N THR A 132 -3.69 -7.91 22.72
CA THR A 132 -3.10 -6.56 22.74
C THR A 132 -1.93 -6.49 23.70
N LEU A 133 -2.08 -7.02 24.91
CA LEU A 133 -0.99 -7.02 25.89
C LEU A 133 0.19 -7.88 25.44
N GLY A 134 -0.07 -9.05 24.85
CA GLY A 134 0.96 -9.92 24.29
C GLY A 134 1.74 -9.26 23.15
N TRP A 135 1.02 -8.64 22.21
CA TRP A 135 1.62 -7.93 21.08
C TRP A 135 2.41 -6.69 21.51
N TRP A 136 1.87 -5.90 22.44
CA TRP A 136 2.54 -4.71 22.99
C TRP A 136 3.82 -5.06 23.76
N ALA A 137 3.76 -6.08 24.64
CA ALA A 137 4.88 -6.42 25.51
C ALA A 137 6.03 -7.11 24.76
N PHE A 138 5.71 -8.08 23.90
CA PHE A 138 6.71 -8.96 23.26
C PHE A 138 6.49 -9.15 21.77
N GLY A 139 5.25 -9.14 21.29
CA GLY A 139 4.98 -9.50 19.89
C GLY A 139 5.61 -8.55 18.87
N TRP A 140 5.46 -7.24 19.06
CA TRP A 140 6.14 -6.27 18.19
C TRP A 140 7.66 -6.44 18.19
N ALA A 141 8.23 -6.62 19.38
CA ALA A 141 9.66 -6.81 19.57
C ALA A 141 10.19 -8.03 18.82
N PHE A 142 9.50 -9.16 18.89
CA PHE A 142 9.94 -10.37 18.18
C PHE A 142 9.69 -10.33 16.68
N ALA A 143 8.68 -9.60 16.20
CA ALA A 143 8.35 -9.49 14.79
C ALA A 143 9.22 -8.47 14.04
N TYR A 144 9.42 -7.29 14.64
CA TYR A 144 10.01 -6.13 13.97
C TYR A 144 11.16 -5.48 14.76
N GLY A 145 11.35 -5.84 16.03
CA GLY A 145 12.37 -5.26 16.92
C GLY A 145 13.76 -5.85 16.74
N SER A 146 14.31 -5.91 15.52
CA SER A 146 15.70 -6.33 15.31
C SER A 146 16.70 -5.20 15.59
N GLN A 147 17.88 -5.56 16.11
CA GLN A 147 19.05 -4.69 16.21
C GLN A 147 20.26 -5.40 15.60
N GLY A 148 21.00 -4.69 14.76
CA GLY A 148 22.24 -5.16 14.15
C GLY A 148 22.13 -5.34 12.64
N GLU A 149 23.19 -4.95 11.95
CA GLU A 149 23.39 -5.19 10.51
C GLU A 149 24.50 -6.22 10.33
N PRO A 150 24.22 -7.42 9.79
CA PRO A 150 22.89 -7.92 9.43
C PRO A 150 22.08 -8.41 10.64
N ALA A 151 20.75 -8.34 10.53
CA ALA A 151 19.83 -8.93 11.50
C ALA A 151 20.04 -10.45 11.61
N ASN A 152 19.68 -11.05 12.76
CA ASN A 152 19.83 -12.50 12.97
C ASN A 152 18.92 -13.38 12.08
N GLY A 153 18.01 -12.76 11.31
CA GLY A 153 17.13 -13.43 10.36
C GLY A 153 16.03 -14.32 10.96
N PHE A 154 15.88 -14.38 12.28
CA PHE A 154 14.99 -15.36 12.92
C PHE A 154 14.02 -14.76 13.94
N ILE A 155 14.48 -13.90 14.85
CA ILE A 155 13.64 -13.35 15.92
C ILE A 155 14.20 -12.02 16.44
N GLY A 156 13.33 -11.10 16.79
CA GLY A 156 13.73 -9.77 17.21
C GLY A 156 14.22 -9.77 18.65
N THR A 157 15.05 -8.81 19.00
CA THR A 157 15.73 -8.79 20.31
C THR A 157 15.70 -7.41 20.97
N SER A 158 14.84 -6.50 20.50
CA SER A 158 14.70 -5.14 20.98
C SER A 158 13.26 -4.63 20.86
N GLU A 159 13.00 -3.39 21.27
CA GLU A 159 11.66 -2.76 21.22
C GLU A 159 10.58 -3.46 22.08
N PHE A 160 11.01 -4.21 23.10
CA PHE A 160 10.12 -4.80 24.11
C PHE A 160 9.36 -3.72 24.88
N PHE A 161 8.12 -4.02 25.27
CA PHE A 161 7.25 -3.12 26.02
C PHE A 161 7.00 -1.76 25.34
N GLY A 162 6.95 -1.76 24.00
CA GLY A 162 6.68 -0.57 23.19
C GLY A 162 7.81 0.47 23.19
N VAL A 163 9.03 0.08 23.60
CA VAL A 163 10.22 0.93 23.48
C VAL A 163 10.48 1.23 22.00
N GLY A 164 10.73 2.50 21.66
CA GLY A 164 11.04 2.90 20.28
C GLY A 164 9.82 3.16 19.38
N LEU A 165 8.60 3.13 19.92
CA LEU A 165 7.39 3.50 19.16
C LEU A 165 7.19 5.02 19.02
N TYR A 166 7.58 5.79 20.04
CA TYR A 166 7.42 7.24 20.07
C TYR A 166 8.60 7.92 20.77
N THR A 167 8.78 9.20 20.49
CA THR A 167 9.72 10.10 21.15
C THR A 167 8.96 11.30 21.71
N LYS A 168 9.59 12.01 22.65
CA LYS A 168 9.09 13.30 23.12
C LYS A 168 9.98 14.39 22.56
N VAL A 169 9.39 15.40 21.92
CA VAL A 169 10.13 16.57 21.48
C VAL A 169 10.59 17.32 22.72
N ALA A 170 11.91 17.54 22.84
CA ALA A 170 12.47 18.33 23.94
C ALA A 170 11.74 19.68 24.02
N ASP A 171 11.35 20.05 25.23
CA ASP A 171 10.74 21.35 25.57
C ASP A 171 9.22 21.54 25.31
N THR A 172 8.50 20.56 24.74
CA THR A 172 7.05 20.73 24.44
C THR A 172 6.12 19.67 25.03
N ASP A 173 6.66 18.62 25.68
CA ASP A 173 5.89 17.44 26.14
C ASP A 173 5.04 16.76 25.04
N VAL A 174 5.21 17.14 23.78
CA VAL A 174 4.50 16.57 22.63
C VAL A 174 5.10 15.21 22.31
N ILE A 175 4.25 14.18 22.37
CA ILE A 175 4.57 12.82 21.93
C ILE A 175 4.50 12.77 20.41
N THR A 176 5.59 12.36 19.76
CA THR A 176 5.66 12.21 18.31
C THR A 176 6.05 10.76 17.98
N PRO A 177 5.31 10.06 17.09
CA PRO A 177 5.67 8.70 16.71
C PRO A 177 7.03 8.69 16.02
N LEU A 178 7.84 7.66 16.28
CA LEU A 178 9.03 7.43 15.45
C LEU A 178 8.59 7.00 14.05
N ALA A 179 9.31 7.43 13.03
CA ALA A 179 9.14 6.91 11.68
C ALA A 179 9.93 5.60 11.52
N SER A 180 9.34 4.65 10.79
CA SER A 180 10.05 3.54 10.15
C SER A 180 10.09 3.84 8.67
N CYS A 181 11.27 3.77 8.07
CA CYS A 181 11.46 4.04 6.65
C CYS A 181 11.98 2.79 5.96
N ASP A 182 11.36 2.44 4.84
CA ASP A 182 11.76 1.38 3.93
C ASP A 182 11.89 1.95 2.50
N GLY A 183 12.04 1.07 1.51
CA GLY A 183 12.16 1.47 0.10
C GLY A 183 10.91 2.17 -0.46
N ASP A 184 9.76 2.01 0.20
CA ASP A 184 8.46 2.52 -0.26
C ASP A 184 8.05 3.82 0.48
N GLY A 185 8.76 4.21 1.53
CA GLY A 185 8.62 5.51 2.18
C GLY A 185 8.85 5.48 3.69
N CYS A 186 8.49 6.56 4.37
CA CYS A 186 8.52 6.64 5.83
C CYS A 186 7.10 6.66 6.38
N GLN A 187 6.79 5.73 7.28
CA GLN A 187 5.50 5.66 7.97
C GLN A 187 5.68 5.69 9.48
N SER A 188 4.64 6.10 10.20
CA SER A 188 4.64 6.09 11.67
C SER A 188 4.75 4.67 12.21
N LYS A 189 5.73 4.40 13.09
CA LYS A 189 5.88 3.11 13.78
C LYS A 189 4.64 2.75 14.58
N MET A 190 3.97 3.72 15.21
CA MET A 190 2.71 3.46 15.93
C MET A 190 1.59 3.05 14.99
N LEU A 191 1.56 3.60 13.77
CA LEU A 191 0.58 3.22 12.76
C LEU A 191 0.84 1.79 12.27
N SER A 192 2.09 1.46 11.94
CA SER A 192 2.47 0.09 11.57
C SER A 192 2.20 -0.90 12.70
N TRP A 193 2.46 -0.50 13.95
CA TRP A 193 2.13 -1.30 15.14
C TRP A 193 0.65 -1.61 15.22
N PHE A 194 -0.20 -0.59 15.06
CA PHE A 194 -1.66 -0.75 15.09
C PHE A 194 -2.15 -1.65 13.94
N PHE A 195 -1.64 -1.43 12.74
CA PHE A 195 -2.00 -2.23 11.58
C PHE A 195 -1.64 -3.70 11.79
N GLN A 196 -0.41 -4.00 12.19
CA GLN A 196 0.06 -5.37 12.40
C GLN A 196 -0.54 -6.07 13.62
N TRP A 197 -0.85 -5.30 14.68
CA TRP A 197 -1.60 -5.79 15.83
C TRP A 197 -2.97 -6.37 15.44
N ALA A 198 -3.66 -5.71 14.50
CA ALA A 198 -4.97 -6.16 14.03
C ALA A 198 -4.88 -7.56 13.38
N PHE A 199 -3.86 -7.81 12.55
CA PHE A 199 -3.61 -9.14 11.96
C PHE A 199 -3.23 -10.19 13.00
N CYS A 200 -2.34 -9.84 13.94
CA CYS A 200 -1.90 -10.74 15.00
C CYS A 200 -3.07 -11.26 15.85
N THR A 201 -3.93 -10.34 16.29
CA THR A 201 -5.10 -10.69 17.10
C THR A 201 -6.14 -11.46 16.29
N ALA A 202 -6.33 -11.13 14.99
CA ALA A 202 -7.18 -11.90 14.10
C ALA A 202 -6.66 -13.35 13.92
N GLY A 203 -5.36 -13.54 13.77
CA GLY A 203 -4.75 -14.88 13.70
C GLY A 203 -4.99 -15.71 14.97
N ALA A 204 -4.94 -15.08 16.15
CA ALA A 204 -5.25 -15.74 17.42
C ALA A 204 -6.73 -16.20 17.49
N THR A 205 -7.65 -15.43 16.90
CA THR A 205 -9.08 -15.76 16.96
C THR A 205 -9.47 -16.95 16.11
N ILE A 206 -8.76 -17.23 15.01
CA ILE A 206 -8.93 -18.49 14.26
C ILE A 206 -8.82 -19.72 15.19
N VAL A 207 -7.91 -19.67 16.18
CA VAL A 207 -7.74 -20.75 17.15
C VAL A 207 -8.92 -20.84 18.12
N SER A 208 -9.59 -19.73 18.46
CA SER A 208 -10.76 -19.70 19.35
C SER A 208 -11.88 -20.59 18.79
N GLY A 209 -12.18 -20.43 17.50
CA GLY A 209 -13.19 -21.21 16.78
C GLY A 209 -12.90 -22.71 16.84
N GLY A 210 -11.68 -23.10 16.45
CA GLY A 210 -11.33 -24.53 16.39
C GLY A 210 -11.44 -25.24 17.75
N VAL A 211 -11.09 -24.56 18.83
CA VAL A 211 -11.16 -25.12 20.20
C VAL A 211 -12.45 -24.75 20.95
N ALA A 212 -13.46 -24.26 20.24
CA ALA A 212 -14.72 -23.85 20.83
C ALA A 212 -15.43 -25.02 21.57
N GLU A 213 -16.25 -24.63 22.54
CA GLU A 213 -17.06 -25.52 23.40
C GLU A 213 -16.31 -26.52 24.32
N ARG A 214 -14.99 -26.65 24.22
CA ARG A 214 -14.20 -27.61 25.04
C ARG A 214 -12.99 -27.05 25.77
N VAL A 215 -12.67 -25.77 25.57
CA VAL A 215 -11.65 -25.04 26.34
C VAL A 215 -12.28 -24.03 27.29
N LYS A 216 -11.73 -23.95 28.51
CA LYS A 216 -12.08 -22.93 29.52
C LYS A 216 -11.43 -21.58 29.19
N SER A 217 -12.14 -20.47 29.37
CA SER A 217 -11.65 -19.13 28.97
C SER A 217 -10.31 -18.72 29.60
N PRO A 218 -10.02 -18.96 30.90
CA PRO A 218 -8.72 -18.60 31.47
C PRO A 218 -7.55 -19.38 30.84
N THR A 219 -7.75 -20.66 30.51
CA THR A 219 -6.75 -21.47 29.80
C THR A 219 -6.52 -20.92 28.40
N TYR A 220 -7.59 -20.52 27.73
CA TYR A 220 -7.49 -19.89 26.42
C TYR A 220 -6.80 -18.53 26.47
N ALA A 221 -6.97 -17.74 27.54
CA ALA A 221 -6.26 -16.47 27.71
C ALA A 221 -4.74 -16.64 27.74
N VAL A 222 -4.23 -17.68 28.43
CA VAL A 222 -2.80 -18.02 28.41
C VAL A 222 -2.35 -18.37 27.00
N TYR A 223 -3.13 -19.18 26.29
CA TYR A 223 -2.84 -19.54 24.91
C TYR A 223 -2.82 -18.31 23.99
N ALA A 224 -3.83 -17.43 24.07
CA ALA A 224 -3.92 -16.21 23.28
C ALA A 224 -2.72 -15.29 23.55
N PHE A 225 -2.27 -15.19 24.80
CA PHE A 225 -1.05 -14.49 25.14
C PHE A 225 0.16 -15.12 24.44
N CYS A 226 0.39 -16.44 24.55
CA CYS A 226 1.51 -17.12 23.89
C CYS A 226 1.49 -17.00 22.35
N MET A 227 0.29 -17.08 21.76
CA MET A 227 0.10 -16.93 20.32
C MET A 227 0.55 -15.55 19.85
N THR A 228 0.08 -14.50 20.52
CA THR A 228 0.32 -13.10 20.13
C THR A 228 1.66 -12.53 20.61
N SER A 229 2.26 -13.11 21.64
CA SER A 229 3.55 -12.71 22.20
C SER A 229 4.73 -13.49 21.66
N PHE A 230 4.54 -14.66 21.02
CA PHE A 230 5.65 -15.49 20.55
C PHE A 230 5.37 -16.22 19.23
N ILE A 231 4.36 -17.09 19.16
CA ILE A 231 4.15 -17.99 18.02
C ILE A 231 3.96 -17.22 16.71
N TYR A 232 2.98 -16.32 16.67
CA TYR A 232 2.69 -15.51 15.48
C TYR A 232 3.81 -14.50 15.17
N PRO A 233 4.31 -13.69 16.13
CA PRO A 233 5.41 -12.77 15.89
C PRO A 233 6.66 -13.37 15.28
N VAL A 234 7.04 -14.58 15.70
CA VAL A 234 8.23 -15.25 15.15
C VAL A 234 8.01 -15.65 13.68
N VAL A 235 6.79 -16.08 13.31
CA VAL A 235 6.45 -16.33 11.90
C VAL A 235 6.50 -15.04 11.09
N VAL A 236 6.00 -13.92 11.64
CA VAL A 236 6.12 -12.60 11.00
C VAL A 236 7.58 -12.20 10.81
N ALA A 237 8.43 -12.44 11.81
CA ALA A 237 9.86 -12.13 11.73
C ALA A 237 10.54 -12.85 10.57
N TRP A 238 10.12 -14.10 10.26
CA TRP A 238 10.67 -14.89 9.17
C TRP A 238 10.29 -14.35 7.79
N THR A 239 9.18 -13.62 7.69
CA THR A 239 8.57 -13.20 6.42
C THR A 239 8.58 -11.68 6.27
N TRP A 240 7.55 -10.97 6.77
CA TRP A 240 7.40 -9.51 6.70
C TRP A 240 8.40 -8.74 7.56
N GLY A 241 9.13 -9.42 8.44
CA GLY A 241 10.22 -8.84 9.21
C GLY A 241 11.53 -8.80 8.41
N TYR A 242 12.59 -9.30 9.01
CA TYR A 242 13.97 -9.31 8.51
C TYR A 242 14.45 -10.73 8.23
N GLY A 243 13.50 -11.62 7.99
CA GLY A 243 13.67 -13.05 8.16
C GLY A 243 14.36 -13.74 7.01
N TRP A 244 14.84 -14.95 7.29
CA TRP A 244 15.53 -15.77 6.31
C TRP A 244 14.68 -16.15 5.08
N LEU A 245 13.33 -16.11 5.16
CA LEU A 245 12.47 -16.47 4.02
C LEU A 245 12.50 -15.43 2.90
N ASP A 246 12.92 -14.19 3.18
CA ASP A 246 12.98 -13.11 2.19
C ASP A 246 13.88 -13.43 0.99
N SER A 247 14.92 -14.24 1.19
CA SER A 247 15.90 -14.61 0.13
C SER A 247 16.01 -16.11 -0.13
N VAL A 248 15.02 -16.90 0.30
CA VAL A 248 15.03 -18.35 0.06
C VAL A 248 15.02 -18.67 -1.43
N LEU A 249 15.94 -19.54 -1.85
CA LEU A 249 16.09 -20.03 -3.22
C LEU A 249 16.24 -18.93 -4.29
N ASP A 250 16.82 -17.78 -3.92
CA ASP A 250 17.01 -16.61 -4.81
C ASP A 250 15.72 -16.02 -5.41
N VAL A 251 14.54 -16.44 -4.92
CA VAL A 251 13.21 -15.98 -5.39
C VAL A 251 12.42 -15.26 -4.31
N GLY A 252 12.71 -15.54 -3.03
CA GLY A 252 12.04 -14.94 -1.88
C GLY A 252 10.62 -15.48 -1.65
N TYR A 253 10.21 -15.46 -0.39
CA TYR A 253 8.86 -15.82 0.02
C TYR A 253 7.91 -14.62 -0.13
N MET A 254 6.75 -14.84 -0.74
CA MET A 254 5.72 -13.81 -0.93
C MET A 254 4.40 -14.19 -0.26
N ASP A 255 3.91 -13.29 0.58
CA ASP A 255 2.57 -13.34 1.16
C ASP A 255 2.11 -11.90 1.39
N PHE A 256 1.28 -11.36 0.50
CA PHE A 256 0.97 -9.93 0.49
C PHE A 256 0.20 -9.46 1.74
N ALA A 257 -0.85 -10.19 2.13
CA ALA A 257 -1.72 -9.80 3.25
C ALA A 257 -1.91 -10.89 4.33
N GLY A 258 -1.18 -12.02 4.26
CA GLY A 258 -1.09 -12.99 5.34
C GLY A 258 -1.91 -14.27 5.16
N SER A 259 -2.02 -14.83 3.95
CA SER A 259 -2.65 -16.13 3.76
C SER A 259 -1.94 -17.22 4.55
N ALA A 260 -0.60 -17.23 4.55
CA ALA A 260 0.16 -18.16 5.38
C ALA A 260 0.48 -17.56 6.74
N ILE A 261 0.93 -16.30 6.79
CA ILE A 261 1.39 -15.67 8.03
C ILE A 261 0.26 -15.61 9.07
N VAL A 262 -0.96 -15.29 8.65
CA VAL A 262 -2.14 -15.18 9.52
C VAL A 262 -2.99 -16.44 9.47
N HIS A 263 -3.50 -16.79 8.29
CA HIS A 263 -4.50 -17.84 8.19
C HIS A 263 -3.93 -19.25 8.33
N LEU A 264 -2.79 -19.57 7.71
CA LEU A 264 -2.14 -20.86 7.91
C LEU A 264 -1.59 -21.00 9.34
N THR A 265 -0.92 -19.98 9.88
CA THR A 265 -0.42 -20.03 11.28
C THR A 265 -1.57 -20.22 12.27
N GLY A 266 -2.66 -19.47 12.12
CA GLY A 266 -3.88 -19.64 12.91
C GLY A 266 -4.54 -21.00 12.70
N GLY A 267 -4.68 -21.45 11.46
CA GLY A 267 -5.33 -22.71 11.10
C GLY A 267 -4.56 -23.95 11.54
N VAL A 268 -3.23 -23.98 11.37
CA VAL A 268 -2.38 -25.06 11.89
C VAL A 268 -2.39 -25.10 13.40
N SER A 269 -2.38 -23.93 14.04
CA SER A 269 -2.50 -23.83 15.49
C SER A 269 -3.86 -24.31 16.01
N ALA A 270 -4.94 -23.97 15.30
CA ALA A 270 -6.29 -24.46 15.57
C ALA A 270 -6.35 -25.98 15.43
N LEU A 271 -5.83 -26.53 14.32
CA LEU A 271 -5.76 -27.97 14.07
C LEU A 271 -4.95 -28.70 15.14
N ALA A 272 -3.79 -28.18 15.54
CA ALA A 272 -3.01 -28.75 16.63
C ALA A 272 -3.82 -28.75 17.95
N GLY A 273 -4.51 -27.65 18.24
CA GLY A 273 -5.40 -27.56 19.39
C GLY A 273 -6.54 -28.56 19.35
N THR A 274 -7.21 -28.71 18.20
CA THR A 274 -8.34 -29.64 18.04
C THR A 274 -7.92 -31.10 18.16
N VAL A 275 -6.74 -31.45 17.62
CA VAL A 275 -6.15 -32.80 17.73
C VAL A 275 -5.76 -33.11 19.18
N VAL A 276 -5.10 -32.18 19.89
CA VAL A 276 -4.66 -32.39 21.27
C VAL A 276 -5.85 -32.48 22.24
N LEU A 277 -6.86 -31.64 22.07
CA LEU A 277 -8.05 -31.65 22.93
C LEU A 277 -8.99 -32.82 22.62
N GLY A 278 -8.90 -33.35 21.41
CA GLY A 278 -9.84 -34.32 20.88
C GLY A 278 -11.22 -33.72 20.62
N PRO A 279 -12.17 -34.58 20.21
CA PRO A 279 -13.50 -34.13 19.82
C PRO A 279 -14.40 -33.77 20.99
N ARG A 280 -15.35 -32.86 20.76
CA ARG A 280 -16.38 -32.54 21.73
C ARG A 280 -17.16 -33.81 22.08
N LYS A 281 -17.42 -34.01 23.37
CA LYS A 281 -18.11 -35.20 23.89
C LYS A 281 -19.47 -35.38 23.19
N GLY A 282 -19.68 -36.51 22.52
CA GLY A 282 -20.93 -36.82 21.81
C GLY A 282 -20.96 -36.39 20.34
N ARG A 283 -19.92 -35.71 19.81
CA ARG A 283 -19.93 -35.12 18.46
C ARG A 283 -20.15 -36.13 17.34
N PHE A 284 -19.54 -37.31 17.47
CA PHE A 284 -19.59 -38.36 16.44
C PHE A 284 -20.61 -39.46 16.78
N GLU A 285 -21.14 -39.44 17.99
CA GLU A 285 -22.20 -40.34 18.45
C GLU A 285 -23.59 -39.76 18.13
N ASN A 286 -23.81 -38.47 18.43
CA ASN A 286 -25.09 -37.75 18.27
C ASN A 286 -24.87 -36.44 17.49
N PRO A 287 -24.58 -36.51 16.18
CA PRO A 287 -24.20 -35.33 15.38
C PRO A 287 -25.27 -34.22 15.34
N GLU A 288 -26.55 -34.57 15.44
CA GLU A 288 -27.69 -33.64 15.46
C GLU A 288 -27.68 -32.68 16.66
N GLU A 289 -27.04 -33.05 17.77
CA GLU A 289 -26.92 -32.15 18.94
C GLU A 289 -25.95 -30.99 18.68
N PHE A 290 -25.18 -31.04 17.59
CA PHE A 290 -24.10 -30.10 17.24
C PHE A 290 -24.45 -29.21 16.06
N GLU A 291 -25.72 -29.11 15.70
CA GLU A 291 -26.19 -28.17 14.68
C GLU A 291 -25.92 -26.71 15.10
N CYS A 292 -25.54 -25.90 14.12
CA CYS A 292 -25.33 -24.47 14.27
C CYS A 292 -26.60 -23.80 14.81
N HIS A 293 -26.51 -23.10 15.93
CA HIS A 293 -27.72 -22.61 16.61
C HIS A 293 -28.33 -21.35 15.97
N ASN A 294 -27.56 -20.63 15.13
CA ASN A 294 -28.03 -19.41 14.49
C ASN A 294 -27.37 -19.23 13.13
N LEU A 295 -27.91 -19.92 12.11
CA LEU A 295 -27.45 -19.79 10.72
C LEU A 295 -27.48 -18.34 10.19
N PRO A 296 -28.43 -17.47 10.57
CA PRO A 296 -28.35 -16.05 10.23
C PRO A 296 -27.10 -15.33 10.76
N LEU A 297 -26.52 -15.75 11.89
CA LEU A 297 -25.21 -15.27 12.35
C LEU A 297 -24.06 -15.90 11.55
N VAL A 298 -24.29 -17.04 10.90
CA VAL A 298 -23.32 -17.75 10.04
C VAL A 298 -23.35 -17.28 8.59
N VAL A 299 -24.50 -16.75 8.10
CA VAL A 299 -24.78 -15.95 6.87
C VAL A 299 -26.13 -16.35 6.27
N LEU A 300 -27.01 -15.37 5.98
CA LEU A 300 -28.32 -15.56 5.33
C LEU A 300 -28.20 -15.89 3.82
N GLY A 301 -28.76 -17.03 3.37
CA GLY A 301 -29.25 -17.19 1.99
C GLY A 301 -29.27 -18.60 1.36
N THR A 302 -30.49 -19.14 1.16
CA THR A 302 -30.94 -20.16 0.16
C THR A 302 -30.69 -21.66 0.39
N PHE A 303 -31.56 -22.48 -0.24
CA PHE A 303 -31.94 -23.91 -0.07
C PHE A 303 -30.83 -25.00 -0.08
N TYR A 304 -29.55 -24.65 0.06
CA TYR A 304 -28.41 -25.57 0.07
C TYR A 304 -27.67 -25.50 1.41
N ASP A 305 -26.66 -26.36 1.65
CA ASP A 305 -25.79 -26.31 2.83
C ASP A 305 -25.14 -24.92 2.97
N VAL A 306 -25.81 -24.05 3.74
CA VAL A 306 -25.41 -22.66 3.94
C VAL A 306 -24.04 -22.60 4.63
N GLY A 307 -23.79 -23.49 5.60
CA GLY A 307 -22.50 -23.55 6.28
C GLY A 307 -21.36 -23.88 5.32
N GLY A 308 -21.56 -24.88 4.44
CA GLY A 308 -20.61 -25.22 3.38
C GLY A 308 -20.33 -24.07 2.41
N LEU A 309 -21.39 -23.38 1.95
CA LEU A 309 -21.25 -22.22 1.07
C LEU A 309 -20.44 -21.09 1.71
N CYS A 310 -20.77 -20.74 2.96
CA CYS A 310 -20.13 -19.64 3.67
C CYS A 310 -18.67 -19.93 3.96
N ASN A 311 -18.35 -21.15 4.40
CA ASN A 311 -16.96 -21.56 4.57
C ASN A 311 -16.20 -21.64 3.24
N GLY A 312 -16.86 -21.99 2.13
CA GLY A 312 -16.28 -21.89 0.79
C GLY A 312 -15.93 -20.46 0.37
N ILE A 313 -16.81 -19.49 0.67
CA ILE A 313 -16.53 -18.05 0.46
C ILE A 313 -15.33 -17.62 1.31
N LEU A 314 -15.30 -17.97 2.59
CA LEU A 314 -14.18 -17.67 3.49
C LEU A 314 -12.87 -18.30 2.99
N ALA A 315 -12.90 -19.56 2.54
CA ALA A 315 -11.74 -20.23 1.97
C ALA A 315 -11.21 -19.52 0.71
N GLY A 316 -12.11 -19.02 -0.14
CA GLY A 316 -11.73 -18.22 -1.30
C GLY A 316 -11.07 -16.89 -0.92
N LEU A 317 -11.62 -16.19 0.08
CA LEU A 317 -11.05 -14.96 0.63
C LEU A 317 -9.64 -15.19 1.21
N VAL A 318 -9.47 -16.26 2.00
CA VAL A 318 -8.16 -16.65 2.55
C VAL A 318 -7.16 -16.99 1.45
N SER A 319 -7.60 -17.68 0.39
CA SER A 319 -6.72 -18.12 -0.68
C SER A 319 -6.16 -16.95 -1.50
N ILE A 320 -6.96 -15.91 -1.74
CA ILE A 320 -6.50 -14.74 -2.50
C ILE A 320 -5.61 -13.80 -1.68
N THR A 321 -5.63 -13.88 -0.35
CA THR A 321 -4.89 -12.99 0.57
C THR A 321 -3.38 -12.91 0.26
N ALA A 322 -2.74 -14.00 -0.17
CA ALA A 322 -1.30 -13.99 -0.45
C ALA A 322 -0.94 -13.24 -1.74
N GLY A 323 -1.83 -13.23 -2.73
CA GLY A 323 -1.56 -12.72 -4.07
C GLY A 323 -2.39 -11.51 -4.45
N CYS A 324 -3.22 -10.97 -3.57
CA CYS A 324 -4.24 -9.98 -3.94
C CYS A 324 -3.67 -8.68 -4.54
N GLY A 325 -2.43 -8.31 -4.23
CA GLY A 325 -1.73 -7.18 -4.83
C GLY A 325 -0.97 -7.50 -6.14
N ASN A 326 -0.87 -8.78 -6.52
CA ASN A 326 0.09 -9.26 -7.51
C ASN A 326 -0.50 -10.18 -8.59
N VAL A 327 -1.81 -10.45 -8.56
CA VAL A 327 -2.47 -11.32 -9.56
C VAL A 327 -3.58 -10.60 -10.31
N GLU A 328 -3.82 -11.02 -11.55
CA GLU A 328 -4.92 -10.49 -12.37
C GLU A 328 -6.29 -10.98 -11.86
N CYS A 329 -7.35 -10.24 -12.19
CA CYS A 329 -8.73 -10.55 -11.76
C CYS A 329 -9.19 -11.97 -12.18
N GLY A 330 -8.79 -12.44 -13.36
CA GLY A 330 -9.13 -13.79 -13.82
C GLY A 330 -8.46 -14.88 -12.98
N SER A 331 -7.18 -14.69 -12.64
CA SER A 331 -6.45 -15.59 -11.74
C SER A 331 -7.02 -15.55 -10.33
N ALA A 332 -7.45 -14.38 -9.84
CA ALA A 332 -8.08 -14.24 -8.53
C ALA A 332 -9.35 -15.09 -8.41
N PHE A 333 -10.18 -15.11 -9.46
CA PHE A 333 -11.37 -15.96 -9.51
C PHE A 333 -10.99 -17.45 -9.45
N ALA A 334 -9.99 -17.88 -10.21
CA ALA A 334 -9.53 -19.26 -10.21
C ALA A 334 -8.95 -19.69 -8.85
N ILE A 335 -8.16 -18.82 -8.21
CA ILE A 335 -7.59 -19.05 -6.86
C ILE A 335 -8.72 -19.23 -5.84
N GLY A 336 -9.73 -18.36 -5.86
CA GLY A 336 -10.87 -18.46 -4.94
C GLY A 336 -11.65 -19.77 -5.11
N LEU A 337 -11.90 -20.17 -6.35
CA LEU A 337 -12.62 -21.41 -6.68
C LEU A 337 -11.82 -22.65 -6.26
N LEU A 338 -10.52 -22.69 -6.54
CA LEU A 338 -9.64 -23.78 -6.10
C LEU A 338 -9.57 -23.86 -4.56
N GLY A 339 -9.47 -22.70 -3.89
CA GLY A 339 -9.50 -22.60 -2.44
C GLY A 339 -10.74 -23.23 -1.81
N ALA A 340 -11.91 -22.96 -2.37
CA ALA A 340 -13.17 -23.56 -1.92
C ALA A 340 -13.19 -25.09 -2.07
N PHE A 341 -12.66 -25.63 -3.18
CA PHE A 341 -12.57 -27.09 -3.37
C PHE A 341 -11.58 -27.75 -2.41
N VAL A 342 -10.43 -27.12 -2.18
CA VAL A 342 -9.43 -27.60 -1.21
C VAL A 342 -10.03 -27.60 0.20
N TYR A 343 -10.76 -26.55 0.57
CA TYR A 343 -11.49 -26.50 1.84
C TYR A 343 -12.49 -27.64 1.97
N GLN A 344 -13.34 -27.85 0.95
CA GLN A 344 -14.35 -28.91 1.00
C GLN A 344 -13.72 -30.30 1.18
N GLY A 345 -12.66 -30.59 0.42
CA GLY A 345 -11.91 -31.85 0.56
C GLY A 345 -11.26 -32.00 1.94
N SER A 346 -10.69 -30.93 2.48
CA SER A 346 -10.06 -30.92 3.80
C SER A 346 -11.08 -31.11 4.92
N SER A 347 -12.24 -30.47 4.85
CA SER A 347 -13.33 -30.62 5.82
C SER A 347 -13.84 -32.07 5.88
N MET A 348 -14.07 -32.69 4.72
CA MET A 348 -14.45 -34.10 4.63
C MET A 348 -13.37 -35.02 5.23
N LEU A 349 -12.09 -34.71 5.02
CA LEU A 349 -10.98 -35.47 5.59
C LEU A 349 -10.95 -35.37 7.12
N LEU A 350 -11.13 -34.16 7.69
CA LEU A 350 -11.17 -33.97 9.15
C LEU A 350 -12.31 -34.77 9.78
N GLN A 351 -13.50 -34.74 9.18
CA GLN A 351 -14.64 -35.54 9.64
C GLN A 351 -14.34 -37.04 9.60
N LYS A 352 -13.71 -37.53 8.52
CA LYS A 352 -13.31 -38.94 8.39
C LYS A 352 -12.28 -39.36 9.43
N LEU A 353 -11.37 -38.46 9.79
CA LEU A 353 -10.36 -38.65 10.83
C LEU A 353 -10.90 -38.46 12.25
N LYS A 354 -12.19 -38.15 12.40
CA LYS A 354 -12.82 -37.81 13.68
C LYS A 354 -12.12 -36.65 14.40
N ILE A 355 -11.62 -35.68 13.63
CA ILE A 355 -11.13 -34.41 14.13
C ILE A 355 -12.30 -33.43 14.10
N ASP A 356 -12.64 -32.90 15.27
CA ASP A 356 -13.81 -32.05 15.45
C ASP A 356 -13.41 -30.57 15.45
N ASP A 357 -13.74 -29.90 14.36
CA ASP A 357 -13.63 -28.45 14.19
C ASP A 357 -15.06 -27.87 14.13
N PRO A 358 -15.52 -27.13 15.16
CA PRO A 358 -16.87 -26.54 15.25
C PRO A 358 -17.18 -25.53 14.14
#